data_AF-A0AAE3TNY7-F1
#
_entry.id   AF-A0AAE3TNY7-F1
#
_cell.length_a   1.000
_cell.length_b   1.000
_cell.length_c   1.000
_cell.angle_alpha   90.00
_cell.angle_beta   90.00
_cell.angle_gamma   90.00
#
_symmetry.space_group_name_H-M   'P 1'
#
loop_
_entity.id
_entity.type
_entity.pdbx_description
1 polymer ?
#
loop_
_entity_poly.entity_id
_entity_poly.type
_entity_poly.pdbx_seq_one_letter_code
_entity_poly.pdbx_strand_id
1 'polypeptide(L)'
;MLDRVLVNVTVTVLVAGLLLAGIGALGLSGSLLVVLALAALSGGSFVLARRLDGSLPWLAGDEHLLWAVPTLATVVVLVWFEATSGELKTLGGVMGLLAMANYFLRPVYHVVVDGTRWVQTR
;
A
#
# COMPACT_ATOMS: atom_id res chain seq x y z
N MET A 1 -8.89 -11.75 -12.27
CA MET A 1 -7.51 -11.23 -12.10
C MET A 1 -7.51 -9.74 -11.74
N LEU A 2 -8.17 -8.88 -12.54
CA LEU A 2 -8.30 -7.42 -12.28
C LEU A 2 -8.76 -7.10 -10.84
N ASP A 3 -9.83 -7.74 -10.39
CA ASP A 3 -10.41 -7.54 -9.06
C ASP A 3 -9.41 -7.77 -7.92
N ARG A 4 -8.61 -8.83 -8.00
CA ARG A 4 -7.61 -9.14 -6.98
C ARG A 4 -6.53 -8.07 -6.94
N VAL A 5 -6.04 -7.65 -8.10
CA VAL A 5 -5.03 -6.56 -8.19
C VAL A 5 -5.58 -5.26 -7.61
N LEU A 6 -6.81 -4.87 -7.98
CA LEU A 6 -7.43 -3.64 -7.49
C LEU A 6 -7.65 -3.66 -5.98
N VAL A 7 -8.06 -4.80 -5.41
CA VAL A 7 -8.19 -4.98 -3.96
C VAL A 7 -6.81 -4.91 -3.30
N ASN A 8 -5.79 -5.58 -3.82
CA ASN A 8 -4.46 -5.58 -3.23
C ASN A 8 -3.83 -4.18 -3.25
N VAL A 9 -4.01 -3.41 -4.33
CA VAL A 9 -3.60 -2.00 -4.39
C VAL A 9 -4.33 -1.19 -3.33
N THR A 10 -5.66 -1.34 -3.23
CA THR A 10 -6.47 -0.64 -2.21
C THR A 10 -5.97 -0.95 -0.80
N VAL A 11 -5.80 -2.22 -0.47
CA VAL A 11 -5.33 -2.68 0.84
C VAL A 11 -3.92 -2.16 1.12
N THR A 12 -3.01 -2.23 0.15
CA THR A 12 -1.63 -1.77 0.31
C THR A 12 -1.60 -0.27 0.61
N VAL A 13 -2.30 0.54 -0.18
CA VAL A 13 -2.36 2.00 0.00
C VAL A 13 -3.04 2.35 1.32
N LEU A 14 -4.13 1.67 1.67
CA LEU A 14 -4.86 1.91 2.91
C LEU A 14 -4.00 1.60 4.14
N VAL A 15 -3.37 0.42 4.18
CA VAL A 15 -2.57 -0.02 5.33
C VAL A 15 -1.28 0.80 5.42
N ALA A 16 -0.65 1.16 4.30
CA ALA A 16 0.48 2.08 4.30
C ALA A 16 0.07 3.47 4.81
N GLY A 17 -1.11 3.97 4.42
CA GLY A 17 -1.66 5.22 4.95
C GLY A 17 -1.91 5.16 6.45
N LEU A 18 -2.50 4.07 6.96
CA LEU A 18 -2.68 3.84 8.40
C LEU A 18 -1.35 3.77 9.15
N LEU A 19 -0.33 3.14 8.56
CA LEU A 19 1.00 3.05 9.13
C LEU A 19 1.64 4.45 9.27
N LEU A 20 1.58 5.27 8.22
CA LEU A 20 2.06 6.66 8.26
C LEU A 20 1.28 7.51 9.27
N ALA A 21 -0.05 7.36 9.29
CA ALA A 21 -0.89 8.04 10.25
C ALA A 21 -0.56 7.64 11.69
N GLY A 22 -0.28 6.36 11.94
CA GLY A 22 0.17 5.85 13.23
C GLY A 22 1.52 6.43 13.63
N ILE A 23 2.50 6.45 12.73
CA ILE A 23 3.83 7.07 12.97
C ILE A 23 3.68 8.54 13.34
N GLY A 24 2.90 9.31 12.57
CA GLY A 24 2.62 10.71 12.86
C GLY A 24 1.86 10.91 14.18
N ALA A 25 0.92 10.02 14.51
CA ALA A 25 0.18 10.05 15.78
C ALA A 25 1.07 9.75 16.99
N LEU A 26 2.15 8.98 16.82
CA LEU A 26 3.18 8.76 17.83
C LEU A 26 4.15 9.96 17.98
N GLY A 27 3.95 11.04 17.21
CA GLY A 27 4.78 12.24 17.27
C GLY A 27 6.09 12.15 16.49
N LEU A 28 6.28 11.08 15.71
CA LEU A 28 7.48 10.90 14.90
C LEU A 28 7.39 11.74 13.62
N SER A 29 8.51 12.36 13.22
CA SER A 29 8.67 13.06 11.95
C SER A 29 9.37 12.18 10.91
N GLY A 30 9.25 12.58 9.65
CA GLY A 30 9.96 12.01 8.51
C GLY A 30 11.45 12.19 8.70
N SER A 31 12.10 11.20 9.28
CA SER A 31 13.51 11.24 9.64
C SER A 31 14.23 10.03 9.07
N LEU A 32 15.56 10.11 8.99
CA LEU A 32 16.38 8.99 8.54
C LEU A 32 16.13 7.73 9.39
N LEU A 33 15.90 7.89 10.70
CA LEU A 33 15.60 6.78 11.60
C LEU A 33 14.29 6.08 11.23
N VAL A 34 13.22 6.84 10.95
CA VAL A 34 11.93 6.30 10.50
C VAL A 34 12.08 5.59 9.15
N VAL A 35 12.84 6.17 8.21
CA VAL A 35 13.13 5.54 6.92
C VAL A 35 13.86 4.21 7.11
N LEU A 36 14.93 4.17 7.92
CA LEU A 36 15.69 2.95 8.17
C LEU A 36 14.84 1.89 8.88
N ALA A 37 14.00 2.28 9.84
CA ALA A 37 13.08 1.37 10.51
C ALA A 37 12.06 0.76 9.53
N LEU A 38 11.44 1.58 8.68
CA LEU A 38 10.50 1.10 7.66
C LEU A 38 11.18 0.25 6.58
N ALA A 39 12.40 0.61 6.17
CA ALA A 39 13.21 -0.17 5.23
C ALA A 39 13.59 -1.53 5.82
N ALA A 40 13.97 -1.57 7.11
CA ALA A 40 14.25 -2.81 7.82
C ALA A 40 13.00 -3.69 7.94
N LEU A 41 11.83 -3.10 8.24
CA LEU A 41 10.55 -3.80 8.23
C LEU A 41 10.21 -4.33 6.84
N SER A 42 10.41 -3.55 5.78
CA SER A 42 10.22 -3.98 4.39
C SER A 42 11.12 -5.17 4.04
N GLY A 43 12.42 -5.06 4.29
CA GLY A 43 13.37 -6.14 4.02
C GLY A 43 13.09 -7.40 4.85
N GLY A 44 12.79 -7.24 6.13
CA GLY A 44 12.41 -8.33 7.03
C GLY A 44 11.15 -9.05 6.57
N SER A 45 10.10 -8.29 6.24
CA SER A 45 8.85 -8.81 5.68
C SER A 45 9.06 -9.50 4.33
N PHE A 46 9.96 -9.00 3.48
CA PHE A 46 10.26 -9.62 2.19
C PHE A 46 10.93 -10.99 2.36
N VAL A 47 11.93 -11.07 3.24
CA VAL A 47 12.58 -12.35 3.58
C VAL A 47 11.58 -13.32 4.19
N LEU A 48 10.71 -12.83 5.08
CA LEU A 48 9.67 -13.64 5.71
C LEU A 48 8.65 -14.14 4.69
N ALA A 49 8.15 -13.27 3.80
CA ALA A 49 7.22 -13.63 2.74
C ALA A 49 7.78 -14.75 1.86
N ARG A 50 9.08 -14.67 1.50
CA ARG A 50 9.75 -15.74 0.73
C ARG A 50 9.88 -17.07 1.47
N ARG A 51 10.01 -17.03 2.80
CA ARG A 51 10.08 -18.26 3.62
C ARG A 51 8.72 -18.90 3.84
N LEU A 52 7.66 -18.09 3.81
CA LEU A 52 6.28 -18.52 4.05
C LEU A 52 5.49 -18.78 2.77
N ASP A 53 6.13 -18.68 1.60
CA ASP A 53 5.51 -18.90 0.30
C ASP A 53 4.84 -20.29 0.27
N GLY A 54 3.53 -20.30 0.01
CA GLY A 54 2.69 -21.50 0.06
C GLY A 54 2.46 -22.13 1.45
N SER A 55 3.01 -21.56 2.52
CA SER A 55 2.92 -22.11 3.88
C SER A 55 1.72 -21.57 4.68
N LEU A 56 1.17 -20.41 4.29
CA LEU A 56 0.01 -19.79 4.96
C LEU A 56 -1.22 -19.83 4.04
N PRO A 57 -2.20 -20.73 4.28
CA PRO A 57 -3.36 -20.89 3.41
C PRO A 57 -4.20 -19.62 3.26
N TRP A 58 -4.30 -18.80 4.32
CA TRP A 58 -5.06 -17.55 4.32
C TRP A 58 -4.33 -16.38 3.65
N LEU A 59 -3.07 -16.57 3.27
CA LEU A 59 -2.22 -15.55 2.66
C LEU A 59 -1.73 -15.97 1.26
N ALA A 60 -2.19 -17.13 0.79
CA ALA A 60 -1.79 -17.73 -0.47
C ALA A 60 -2.07 -16.79 -1.66
N GLY A 61 -0.99 -16.38 -2.34
CA GLY A 61 -1.00 -15.47 -3.48
C GLY A 61 -1.05 -13.98 -3.12
N ASP A 62 -1.08 -13.63 -1.84
CA ASP A 62 -1.07 -12.25 -1.33
C ASP A 62 0.12 -11.97 -0.41
N GLU A 63 1.14 -12.83 -0.42
CA GLU A 63 2.36 -12.72 0.42
C GLU A 63 3.13 -11.42 0.14
N HIS A 64 2.94 -10.86 -1.06
CA HIS A 64 3.52 -9.59 -1.45
C HIS A 64 3.04 -8.41 -0.59
N LEU A 65 1.84 -8.49 0.00
CA LEU A 65 1.31 -7.44 0.87
C LEU A 65 2.19 -7.22 2.11
N LEU A 66 2.86 -8.27 2.62
CA LEU A 66 3.71 -8.17 3.80
C LEU A 66 4.85 -7.16 3.63
N TRP A 67 5.47 -7.14 2.44
CA TRP A 67 6.58 -6.23 2.15
C TRP A 67 6.13 -5.00 1.38
N ALA A 68 5.09 -5.08 0.55
CA ALA A 68 4.59 -3.93 -0.22
C ALA A 68 4.11 -2.78 0.66
N VAL A 69 3.42 -3.09 1.77
CA VAL A 69 2.93 -2.07 2.73
C VAL A 69 4.06 -1.23 3.33
N PRO A 70 5.05 -1.81 4.05
CA PRO A 70 6.15 -1.03 4.62
C PRO A 70 7.04 -0.42 3.53
N THR A 71 7.16 -1.05 2.35
CA THR A 71 7.89 -0.46 1.21
C THR A 71 7.24 0.84 0.74
N LEU A 72 5.93 0.83 0.53
CA LEU A 72 5.20 2.02 0.09
C LEU A 72 5.31 3.14 1.14
N ALA A 73 5.15 2.82 2.43
CA ALA A 73 5.34 3.78 3.50
C ALA A 73 6.78 4.35 3.52
N THR A 74 7.80 3.51 3.32
CA THR A 74 9.20 3.94 3.21
C THR A 74 9.38 4.94 2.06
N VAL A 75 8.83 4.62 0.88
CA VAL A 75 8.91 5.49 -0.30
C VAL A 75 8.24 6.84 -0.03
N VAL A 76 7.08 6.85 0.62
CA VAL A 76 6.39 8.11 0.96
C VAL A 76 7.22 8.97 1.91
N VAL A 77 7.80 8.38 2.95
CA VAL A 77 8.68 9.12 3.89
C VAL A 77 9.96 9.61 3.20
N LEU A 78 10.50 8.86 2.24
CA LEU A 78 11.64 9.29 1.43
C LEU A 78 11.30 10.49 0.52
N VAL A 79 10.13 10.45 -0.12
CA VAL A 79 9.65 11.55 -0.97
C VAL A 79 9.35 12.80 -0.14
N TRP A 80 8.79 12.61 1.05
CA TRP A 80 8.46 13.67 2.01
C TRP A 80 9.42 13.65 3.19
N PHE A 81 10.71 13.68 2.89
CA PHE A 81 11.74 13.71 3.93
C PHE A 81 11.62 15.00 4.76
N GLU A 82 11.92 14.91 6.06
CA GLU A 82 11.71 15.99 7.04
C GLU A 82 10.24 16.42 7.27
N ALA A 83 9.26 15.69 6.73
CA ALA A 83 7.86 15.93 7.04
C ALA A 83 7.61 15.91 8.55
N THR A 84 6.92 16.91 9.05
CA THR A 84 6.47 16.97 10.45
C THR A 84 5.52 15.82 10.78
N SER A 85 5.34 15.53 12.06
CA SER A 85 4.39 14.50 12.51
C SER A 85 2.95 14.78 12.07
N GLY A 86 2.55 16.06 12.00
CA GLY A 86 1.26 16.50 11.47
C GLY A 86 1.13 16.24 9.97
N GLU A 87 2.18 16.47 9.20
CA GLU A 87 2.20 16.18 7.76
C GLU A 87 2.17 14.68 7.49
N LEU A 88 2.92 13.85 8.22
CA LEU A 88 2.84 12.40 8.09
C LEU A 88 1.43 11.86 8.40
N LYS A 89 0.77 12.41 9.42
CA LYS A 89 -0.63 12.08 9.73
C LYS A 89 -1.57 12.45 8.58
N THR A 90 -1.34 13.60 7.97
CA THR A 90 -2.14 14.10 6.84
C THR A 90 -1.90 13.27 5.59
N LEU A 91 -0.65 12.93 5.26
CA LEU A 91 -0.28 12.05 4.17
C LEU A 91 -0.91 10.67 4.34
N GLY A 92 -0.90 10.13 5.57
CA GLY A 92 -1.61 8.89 5.88
C GLY A 92 -3.12 8.97 5.62
N GLY A 93 -3.76 10.09 5.97
CA GLY A 93 -5.16 10.37 5.66
C GLY A 93 -5.43 10.48 4.15
N VAL A 94 -4.58 11.19 3.41
CA VAL A 94 -4.66 11.32 1.94
C VAL A 94 -4.54 9.95 1.28
N MET A 95 -3.60 9.11 1.71
CA MET A 95 -3.49 7.73 1.22
C MET A 95 -4.74 6.92 1.51
N GLY A 96 -5.32 7.03 2.71
CA GLY A 96 -6.60 6.41 3.03
C GLY A 96 -7.73 6.83 2.09
N LEU A 97 -7.82 8.13 1.77
CA LEU A 97 -8.78 8.66 0.80
C LEU A 97 -8.53 8.11 -0.61
N LEU A 98 -7.28 8.04 -1.05
CA LEU A 98 -6.92 7.46 -2.36
C LEU A 98 -7.31 5.98 -2.44
N ALA A 99 -7.11 5.22 -1.36
CA ALA A 99 -7.55 3.83 -1.29
C ALA A 99 -9.08 3.72 -1.41
N MET A 100 -9.84 4.54 -0.67
CA MET A 100 -11.30 4.55 -0.76
C MET A 100 -11.78 4.97 -2.16
N ALA A 101 -11.15 5.99 -2.76
CA ALA A 101 -11.45 6.41 -4.12
C ALA A 101 -11.21 5.27 -5.12
N ASN A 102 -10.08 4.57 -5.02
CA ASN A 102 -9.78 3.41 -5.86
C ASN A 102 -10.81 2.28 -5.67
N TYR A 103 -11.26 2.04 -4.44
CA TYR A 103 -12.32 1.08 -4.14
C TYR A 103 -13.64 1.45 -4.83
N PHE A 104 -14.05 2.73 -4.76
CA PHE A 104 -15.28 3.20 -5.40
C PHE A 104 -15.21 3.28 -6.93
N LEU A 105 -14.01 3.45 -7.50
CA LEU A 105 -13.78 3.43 -8.95
C LEU A 105 -13.83 2.03 -9.56
N ARG A 106 -13.87 0.99 -8.74
CA ARG A 106 -13.92 -0.42 -9.19
C ARG A 106 -15.00 -0.74 -10.23
N PRO A 107 -16.28 -0.35 -10.07
CA PRO A 107 -17.28 -0.51 -11.12
C PRO A 107 -16.92 0.20 -12.43
N VAL A 108 -16.28 1.38 -12.37
CA VAL A 108 -15.84 2.12 -13.56
C VAL A 108 -14.74 1.36 -14.30
N TYR A 109 -13.77 0.78 -13.58
CA TYR A 109 -12.71 -0.02 -14.19
C TYR A 109 -13.27 -1.23 -14.97
N HIS A 110 -14.33 -1.88 -14.46
CA HIS A 110 -15.00 -2.97 -15.16
C HIS A 110 -15.67 -2.49 -16.44
N VAL A 111 -16.43 -1.39 -16.39
CA VAL A 111 -17.09 -0.82 -17.58
C VAL A 111 -16.08 -0.49 -18.68
N VAL A 112 -14.93 0.08 -18.33
CA VAL A 112 -13.87 0.43 -19.30
C VAL A 112 -13.22 -0.83 -19.90
N VAL A 113 -12.90 -1.83 -19.07
CA VAL A 113 -12.27 -3.08 -19.54
C VAL A 113 -13.22 -3.91 -20.40
N ASP A 114 -14.49 -4.00 -20.01
CA ASP A 114 -15.49 -4.73 -20.78
C ASP A 114 -15.84 -4.00 -22.08
N GLY A 115 -15.93 -2.67 -22.05
CA GLY A 115 -16.15 -1.84 -23.24
C GLY A 115 -15.01 -1.95 -24.25
N THR A 116 -13.75 -1.95 -23.79
CA THR A 116 -12.58 -2.12 -24.68
C THR A 116 -12.52 -3.51 -25.32
N ARG A 117 -12.91 -4.56 -24.59
CA ARG A 117 -13.02 -5.92 -25.14
C ARG A 117 -14.09 -6.04 -26.22
N TRP A 118 -15.22 -5.36 -26.06
CA TRP A 118 -16.31 -5.34 -27.05
C TRP A 118 -15.91 -4.73 -28.40
N VAL A 119 -14.99 -3.76 -28.39
CA VAL A 119 -14.49 -3.12 -29.61
C VAL A 119 -13.52 -4.03 -30.37
N GLN A 120 -12.76 -4.88 -29.67
CA GLN A 120 -11.76 -5.76 -30.28
C GLN A 120 -12.34 -7.05 -30.90
N THR A 121 -13.57 -7.43 -30.56
CA THR A 121 -14.24 -8.63 -31.07
C THR A 121 -15.15 -8.36 -32.29
N ARG A 122 -15.23 -7.13 -32.77
CA ARG A 122 -15.83 -6.75 -34.06
C ARG A 122 -14.76 -6.48 -35.11
#